data_AF-A0A0E0BRN0-F1
#
_entry.id   AF-A0A0E0BRN0-F1
#
_cell.length_a   1.000
_cell.length_b   1.000
_cell.length_c   1.000
_cell.angle_alpha   90.00
_cell.angle_beta   90.00
_cell.angle_gamma   90.00
#
_symmetry.space_group_name_H-M   'P 1'
#
loop_
_entity.id
_entity.type
_entity.pdbx_description
1 polymer ?
#
loop_
_entity_poly.entity_id
_entity_poly.type
_entity_poly.pdbx_seq_one_letter_code
_entity_poly.pdbx_strand_id
1 'polypeptide(L)'
;MLRKRKKDWRGTGQREYRAKKKAEKVEVNIESVVPTISDIDYVLTNHDVTAQDIILVSSENETLVNMGGFSIKKHHLSCLLTKDEWVNDDVISAYIHCIKEAQSKTDKKVYYENPFLIAMLQRDAVYIIEEHIDNFITNIVKNYLFHELLFSTPKKKVIHVLDSLCEDFDRVDLHIAIQGVQKHLDIITRRKDLPSHEWIDLNVVTWPIIEQLQVKIQLDGSSCGLFMLKFMEFLTGDKFSHPVTQKDIELFRYKLAGILLCWKANMAADASNVEQVEDTDNEDDVDSGQSSKRKIGHEGI
;
A
#
# COMPACT_ATOMS: atom_id res chain seq x y z
N MET A 1 -35.19 -53.91 -27.46
CA MET A 1 -34.82 -52.49 -27.59
C MET A 1 -34.18 -52.03 -26.30
N LEU A 2 -32.93 -51.55 -26.37
CA LEU A 2 -32.00 -51.34 -25.24
C LEU A 2 -32.34 -50.09 -24.40
N ARG A 3 -32.37 -50.24 -23.07
CA ARG A 3 -32.20 -49.15 -22.10
C ARG A 3 -30.71 -48.94 -21.81
N LYS A 4 -30.14 -47.79 -22.21
CA LYS A 4 -28.76 -47.40 -21.84
C LYS A 4 -28.74 -46.71 -20.48
N ARG A 5 -27.93 -47.23 -19.56
CA ARG A 5 -27.56 -46.61 -18.27
C ARG A 5 -26.70 -45.37 -18.53
N LYS A 6 -27.04 -44.23 -17.92
CA LYS A 6 -26.13 -43.08 -17.75
C LYS A 6 -25.11 -43.46 -16.67
N LYS A 7 -23.82 -43.37 -16.98
CA LYS A 7 -22.73 -43.40 -16.00
C LYS A 7 -22.39 -41.97 -15.61
N ASP A 8 -22.47 -41.67 -14.31
CA ASP A 8 -21.98 -40.43 -13.72
C ASP A 8 -20.45 -40.32 -13.87
N TRP A 9 -20.00 -39.21 -14.43
CA TRP A 9 -18.59 -38.85 -14.66
C TRP A 9 -18.19 -37.60 -13.87
N ARG A 10 -18.70 -37.46 -12.64
CA ARG A 10 -18.37 -36.34 -11.74
C ARG A 10 -17.93 -36.90 -10.38
N GLY A 11 -16.63 -37.04 -10.18
CA GLY A 11 -16.10 -37.41 -8.86
C GLY A 11 -14.61 -37.73 -8.81
N THR A 12 -14.00 -38.20 -9.89
CA THR A 12 -12.60 -38.65 -9.90
C THR A 12 -11.61 -37.56 -10.34
N GLY A 13 -11.95 -36.76 -11.37
CA GLY A 13 -11.02 -35.75 -11.90
C GLY A 13 -10.67 -34.59 -10.96
N GLN A 14 -11.59 -34.16 -10.08
CA GLN A 14 -11.32 -33.08 -9.11
C GLN A 14 -10.43 -33.52 -7.95
N ARG A 15 -10.49 -34.81 -7.56
CA ARG A 15 -9.61 -35.37 -6.51
C ARG A 15 -8.21 -35.62 -7.05
N GLU A 16 -8.09 -36.08 -8.29
CA GLU A 16 -6.79 -36.24 -8.98
C GLU A 16 -6.12 -34.90 -9.27
N TYR A 17 -6.88 -33.83 -9.57
CA TYR A 17 -6.35 -32.47 -9.72
C TYR A 17 -5.83 -31.89 -8.39
N ARG A 18 -6.57 -32.09 -7.28
CA ARG A 18 -6.13 -31.69 -5.92
C ARG A 18 -4.90 -32.47 -5.44
N ALA A 19 -4.79 -33.76 -5.79
CA ALA A 19 -3.64 -34.59 -5.43
C ALA A 19 -2.38 -34.21 -6.23
N LYS A 20 -2.53 -33.88 -7.53
CA LYS A 20 -1.40 -33.40 -8.35
C LYS A 20 -0.87 -32.03 -7.91
N LYS A 21 -1.74 -31.06 -7.58
CA LYS A 21 -1.30 -29.75 -7.04
C LYS A 21 -0.69 -29.82 -5.64
N LYS A 22 -0.98 -30.86 -4.84
CA LYS A 22 -0.34 -31.09 -3.53
C LYS A 22 1.03 -31.75 -3.66
N ALA A 23 1.33 -32.38 -4.80
CA ALA A 23 2.62 -33.02 -5.10
C ALA A 23 3.59 -32.11 -5.87
N GLU A 24 3.11 -31.09 -6.59
CA GLU A 24 3.94 -30.02 -7.17
C GLU A 24 4.13 -28.85 -6.20
N LYS A 25 4.62 -29.13 -4.99
CA LYS A 25 5.30 -28.13 -4.17
C LYS A 25 6.76 -28.16 -4.59
N VAL A 26 7.04 -27.70 -5.81
CA VAL A 26 8.40 -27.49 -6.28
C VAL A 26 8.96 -26.35 -5.42
N GLU A 27 10.01 -26.64 -4.65
CA GLU A 27 10.87 -25.64 -4.05
C GLU A 27 11.42 -24.77 -5.18
N VAL A 28 10.77 -23.62 -5.41
CA VAL A 28 11.32 -22.56 -6.24
C VAL A 28 12.36 -21.88 -5.38
N ASN A 29 13.63 -22.12 -5.70
CA ASN A 29 14.75 -21.42 -5.10
C ASN A 29 14.68 -19.94 -5.53
N ILE A 30 14.20 -19.07 -4.64
CA ILE A 30 14.06 -17.63 -4.87
C ILE A 30 15.44 -16.98 -4.68
N GLU A 31 16.33 -17.14 -5.64
CA GLU A 31 17.53 -16.30 -5.73
C GLU A 31 17.14 -14.94 -6.33
N SER A 32 17.04 -13.98 -5.42
CA SER A 32 17.21 -12.54 -5.56
C SER A 32 17.31 -11.96 -6.99
N VAL A 33 16.16 -11.70 -7.61
CA VAL A 33 16.05 -10.61 -8.58
C VAL A 33 15.35 -9.47 -7.85
N VAL A 34 16.12 -8.45 -7.45
CA VAL A 34 15.54 -7.20 -6.95
C VAL A 34 14.81 -6.55 -8.13
N PRO A 35 13.47 -6.45 -8.14
CA PRO A 35 12.79 -5.81 -9.26
C PRO A 35 13.05 -4.31 -9.17
N THR A 36 13.73 -3.77 -10.17
CA THR A 36 13.59 -2.36 -10.53
C THR A 36 12.17 -2.19 -11.05
N ILE A 37 11.34 -1.42 -10.34
CA ILE A 37 9.89 -1.26 -10.60
C ILE A 37 9.63 -0.69 -12.02
N SER A 38 10.64 -0.08 -12.66
CA SER A 38 10.41 0.82 -13.81
C SER A 38 10.52 0.25 -15.23
N ASP A 39 10.40 -1.06 -15.50
CA ASP A 39 10.32 -1.57 -16.90
C ASP A 39 9.27 -2.68 -17.15
N ILE A 40 8.59 -3.19 -16.12
CA ILE A 40 7.76 -4.42 -16.22
C ILE A 40 6.27 -4.17 -15.86
N ASP A 41 5.90 -2.92 -15.58
CA ASP A 41 4.62 -2.60 -14.95
C ASP A 41 3.37 -2.66 -15.85
N TYR A 42 3.56 -2.90 -17.15
CA TYR A 42 2.46 -2.97 -18.13
C TYR A 42 2.35 -4.33 -18.83
N VAL A 43 3.17 -5.30 -18.46
CA VAL A 43 3.04 -6.69 -18.93
C VAL A 43 2.43 -7.51 -17.81
N LEU A 44 1.22 -8.02 -18.04
CA LEU A 44 0.58 -8.94 -17.10
C LEU A 44 1.28 -10.30 -17.15
N THR A 45 1.67 -10.77 -15.97
CA THR A 45 2.26 -12.08 -15.76
C THR A 45 1.21 -13.07 -15.23
N ASN A 46 1.52 -14.36 -15.26
CA ASN A 46 0.66 -15.37 -14.62
C ASN A 46 0.50 -15.13 -13.11
N HIS A 47 1.48 -14.48 -12.46
CA HIS A 47 1.38 -14.10 -11.05
C HIS A 47 0.33 -13.02 -10.83
N ASP A 48 0.26 -12.02 -11.73
CA ASP A 48 -0.74 -10.94 -11.66
C ASP A 48 -2.17 -11.50 -11.79
N VAL A 49 -2.37 -12.43 -12.74
CA VAL A 49 -3.65 -13.14 -12.89
C VAL A 49 -3.98 -13.99 -11.67
N THR A 50 -3.00 -14.71 -11.13
CA THR A 50 -3.19 -15.53 -9.92
C THR A 50 -3.55 -14.67 -8.71
N ALA A 51 -2.97 -13.49 -8.56
CA ALA A 51 -3.29 -12.56 -7.47
C ALA A 51 -4.75 -12.07 -7.55
N GLN A 52 -5.24 -11.76 -8.76
CA GLN A 52 -6.64 -11.41 -8.98
C GLN A 52 -7.58 -12.56 -8.62
N ASP A 53 -7.25 -13.79 -9.03
CA ASP A 53 -8.01 -14.99 -8.68
C ASP A 53 -8.05 -15.22 -7.16
N ILE A 54 -6.92 -15.01 -6.46
CA ILE A 54 -6.85 -15.11 -5.00
C ILE A 54 -7.81 -14.10 -4.35
N ILE A 55 -7.74 -12.82 -4.72
CA ILE A 55 -8.63 -11.77 -4.18
C ILE A 55 -10.10 -12.13 -4.45
N LEU A 56 -10.40 -12.68 -5.62
CA LEU A 56 -11.77 -13.03 -6.00
C LEU A 56 -12.35 -14.19 -5.17
N VAL A 57 -11.54 -15.21 -4.82
CA VAL A 57 -12.02 -16.41 -4.12
C VAL A 57 -11.85 -16.38 -2.60
N SER A 58 -11.03 -15.47 -2.08
CA SER A 58 -10.81 -15.28 -0.65
C SER A 58 -12.03 -14.73 0.08
N SER A 59 -12.10 -14.97 1.40
CA SER A 59 -13.21 -14.47 2.22
C SER A 59 -13.06 -12.97 2.52
N GLU A 60 -14.18 -12.24 2.69
CA GLU A 60 -14.17 -10.77 2.82
C GLU A 60 -13.24 -10.22 3.91
N ASN A 61 -13.09 -10.95 5.02
CA ASN A 61 -12.28 -10.56 6.17
C ASN A 61 -10.87 -11.16 6.16
N GLU A 62 -10.52 -11.94 5.16
CA GLU A 62 -9.21 -12.55 5.01
C GLU A 62 -8.15 -11.49 4.74
N THR A 63 -7.09 -11.48 5.54
CA THR A 63 -5.93 -10.62 5.32
C THR A 63 -5.08 -11.21 4.21
N LEU A 64 -4.94 -10.49 3.10
CA LEU A 64 -4.17 -10.93 1.93
C LEU A 64 -2.82 -10.20 1.81
N VAL A 65 -2.70 -9.04 2.48
CA VAL A 65 -1.46 -8.28 2.56
C VAL A 65 -1.21 -7.89 4.00
N ASN A 66 -0.04 -8.23 4.51
CA ASN A 66 0.45 -7.82 5.83
C ASN A 66 1.90 -7.36 5.71
N MET A 67 2.13 -6.05 5.81
CA MET A 67 3.48 -5.45 5.78
C MET A 67 3.85 -4.83 7.13
N GLY A 68 3.51 -5.51 8.24
CA GLY A 68 3.79 -5.11 9.61
C GLY A 68 2.90 -3.98 10.14
N GLY A 69 2.85 -2.86 9.42
CA GLY A 69 1.98 -1.70 9.73
C GLY A 69 0.72 -1.61 8.87
N PHE A 70 0.63 -2.40 7.80
CA PHE A 70 -0.51 -2.40 6.87
C PHE A 70 -1.13 -3.79 6.84
N SER A 71 -2.37 -3.91 7.29
CA SER A 71 -3.16 -5.14 7.20
C SER A 71 -4.34 -4.90 6.24
N ILE A 72 -4.22 -5.44 5.04
CA ILE A 72 -5.20 -5.25 3.97
C ILE A 72 -5.98 -6.54 3.78
N LYS A 73 -7.29 -6.42 3.90
CA LYS A 73 -8.23 -7.53 3.73
C LYS A 73 -8.76 -7.58 2.30
N LYS A 74 -9.34 -8.72 1.93
CA LYS A 74 -9.96 -8.93 0.62
C LYS A 74 -10.94 -7.81 0.22
N HIS A 75 -11.78 -7.32 1.14
CA HIS A 75 -12.74 -6.26 0.80
C HIS A 75 -12.07 -4.92 0.42
N HIS A 76 -10.92 -4.58 1.01
CA HIS A 76 -10.15 -3.39 0.60
C HIS A 76 -9.57 -3.57 -0.82
N LEU A 77 -9.09 -4.77 -1.15
CA LEU A 77 -8.50 -5.08 -2.46
C LEU A 77 -9.54 -5.29 -3.57
N SER A 78 -10.82 -5.45 -3.24
CA SER A 78 -11.88 -5.72 -4.22
C SER A 78 -12.05 -4.59 -5.25
N CYS A 79 -11.64 -3.36 -4.90
CA CYS A 79 -11.59 -2.23 -5.84
C CYS A 79 -10.64 -2.45 -7.03
N LEU A 80 -9.69 -3.40 -6.94
CA LEU A 80 -8.76 -3.73 -8.02
C LEU A 80 -9.32 -4.77 -9.01
N LEU A 81 -10.45 -5.40 -8.69
CA LEU A 81 -11.08 -6.42 -9.54
C LEU A 81 -11.88 -5.81 -10.70
N THR A 82 -12.26 -4.52 -10.57
CA THR A 82 -13.07 -3.82 -11.57
C THR A 82 -12.46 -2.47 -11.90
N LYS A 83 -12.65 -2.03 -13.15
CA LYS A 83 -12.01 -0.82 -13.69
C LYS A 83 -12.62 0.48 -13.16
N ASP A 84 -13.89 0.47 -12.80
CA ASP A 84 -14.68 1.69 -12.51
C ASP A 84 -14.73 2.01 -11.01
N GLU A 85 -14.14 1.18 -10.15
CA GLU A 85 -14.13 1.39 -8.70
C GLU A 85 -13.00 2.33 -8.25
N TRP A 86 -13.30 3.16 -7.25
CA TRP A 86 -12.29 3.98 -6.59
C TRP A 86 -11.33 3.11 -5.80
N VAL A 87 -10.03 3.41 -5.92
CA VAL A 87 -9.03 2.65 -5.18
C VAL A 87 -9.12 3.00 -3.70
N ASN A 88 -9.18 1.97 -2.88
CA ASN A 88 -9.27 2.11 -1.43
C ASN A 88 -7.97 2.71 -0.83
N ASP A 89 -8.12 3.55 0.18
CA ASP A 89 -7.01 4.28 0.82
C ASP A 89 -5.94 3.37 1.43
N ASP A 90 -6.30 2.19 1.95
CA ASP A 90 -5.33 1.21 2.47
C ASP A 90 -4.48 0.62 1.35
N VAL A 91 -5.06 0.41 0.17
CA VAL A 91 -4.36 -0.08 -1.03
C VAL A 91 -3.37 0.98 -1.52
N ILE A 92 -3.79 2.25 -1.59
CA ILE A 92 -2.92 3.39 -1.91
C ILE A 92 -1.76 3.46 -0.92
N SER A 93 -2.06 3.42 0.37
CA SER A 93 -1.06 3.54 1.45
C SER A 93 -0.03 2.41 1.40
N ALA A 94 -0.47 1.19 1.14
CA ALA A 94 0.43 0.05 1.00
C ALA A 94 1.34 0.17 -0.22
N TYR A 95 0.84 0.64 -1.35
CA TYR A 95 1.71 0.84 -2.52
C TYR A 95 2.70 2.00 -2.33
N ILE A 96 2.30 3.08 -1.65
CA ILE A 96 3.24 4.15 -1.25
C ILE A 96 4.34 3.58 -0.34
N HIS A 97 4.01 2.64 0.55
CA HIS A 97 5.01 1.93 1.34
C HIS A 97 5.98 1.14 0.45
N CYS A 98 5.48 0.42 -0.56
CA CYS A 98 6.32 -0.27 -1.54
C CYS A 98 7.26 0.69 -2.29
N ILE A 99 6.76 1.85 -2.76
CA ILE A 99 7.57 2.89 -3.41
C ILE A 99 8.68 3.36 -2.47
N LYS A 100 8.34 3.71 -1.22
CA LYS A 100 9.31 4.16 -0.21
C LYS A 100 10.38 3.11 0.07
N GLU A 101 10.00 1.85 0.20
CA GLU A 101 10.94 0.77 0.46
C GLU A 101 11.88 0.54 -0.74
N ALA A 102 11.38 0.64 -1.96
CA ALA A 102 12.19 0.55 -3.17
C ALA A 102 13.15 1.74 -3.33
N GLN A 103 12.68 2.95 -3.04
CA GLN A 103 13.46 4.18 -3.09
C GLN A 103 14.48 4.29 -1.94
N SER A 104 14.28 3.63 -0.80
CA SER A 104 15.23 3.63 0.33
C SER A 104 16.64 3.13 -0.03
N LYS A 105 16.75 2.39 -1.13
CA LYS A 105 18.02 1.90 -1.70
C LYS A 105 18.71 2.92 -2.61
N THR A 106 18.12 4.10 -2.79
CA THR A 106 18.65 5.20 -3.60
C THR A 106 18.95 6.40 -2.70
N ASP A 107 19.91 7.24 -3.08
CA ASP A 107 20.25 8.46 -2.33
C ASP A 107 19.15 9.55 -2.38
N LYS A 108 18.02 9.29 -3.07
CA LYS A 108 16.92 10.25 -3.25
C LYS A 108 15.93 10.14 -2.11
N LYS A 109 15.87 11.16 -1.26
CA LYS A 109 14.89 11.29 -0.18
C LYS A 109 13.69 12.12 -0.65
N VAL A 110 12.68 11.46 -1.21
CA VAL A 110 11.38 12.06 -1.53
C VAL A 110 10.45 11.95 -0.33
N TYR A 111 9.80 13.04 0.05
CA TYR A 111 8.82 13.05 1.13
C TYR A 111 7.40 13.11 0.57
N TYR A 112 6.54 12.24 1.10
CA TYR A 112 5.14 12.08 0.70
C TYR A 112 4.24 12.47 1.85
N GLU A 113 3.33 13.41 1.58
CA GLU A 113 2.39 13.92 2.56
C GLU A 113 1.03 13.23 2.53
N ASN A 114 0.34 13.22 3.66
CA ASN A 114 -0.99 12.63 3.80
C ASN A 114 -2.07 13.70 3.47
N PRO A 115 -3.13 13.38 2.72
CA PRO A 115 -4.25 14.29 2.49
C PRO A 115 -4.84 14.94 3.74
N PHE A 116 -4.88 14.21 4.87
CA PHE A 116 -5.29 14.75 6.17
C PHE A 116 -4.40 15.91 6.63
N LEU A 117 -3.08 15.79 6.47
CA LEU A 117 -2.13 16.84 6.82
C LEU A 117 -2.28 18.06 5.91
N ILE A 118 -2.62 17.85 4.63
CA ILE A 118 -2.97 18.96 3.72
C ILE A 118 -4.20 19.72 4.22
N ALA A 119 -5.25 19.03 4.65
CA ALA A 119 -6.44 19.69 5.21
C ALA A 119 -6.11 20.48 6.49
N MET A 120 -5.18 19.99 7.32
CA MET A 120 -4.72 20.71 8.50
C MET A 120 -3.91 21.96 8.15
N LEU A 121 -3.05 21.88 7.14
CA LEU A 121 -2.33 23.05 6.61
C LEU A 121 -3.32 24.08 6.05
N GLN A 122 -4.34 23.64 5.31
CA GLN A 122 -5.37 24.53 4.79
C GLN A 122 -6.15 25.25 5.90
N ARG A 123 -6.53 24.52 6.96
CA ARG A 123 -7.12 25.11 8.16
C ARG A 123 -6.19 26.15 8.77
N ASP A 124 -4.92 25.80 8.95
CA ASP A 124 -3.93 26.64 9.62
C ASP A 124 -3.60 27.91 8.82
N ALA A 125 -3.80 27.91 7.50
CA ALA A 125 -3.76 29.11 6.66
C ALA A 125 -4.78 30.16 7.12
N VAL A 126 -5.99 29.74 7.50
CA VAL A 126 -7.12 30.63 7.85
C VAL A 126 -7.12 30.99 9.34
N TYR A 127 -6.86 30.03 10.22
CA TYR A 127 -7.00 30.22 11.67
C TYR A 127 -5.69 30.58 12.35
N ILE A 128 -5.73 31.40 13.41
CA ILE A 128 -4.54 31.76 14.19
C ILE A 128 -3.94 30.49 14.82
N ILE A 129 -2.62 30.37 14.73
CA ILE A 129 -1.85 29.27 15.32
C ILE A 129 -1.18 29.80 16.57
N GLU A 130 -1.34 29.11 17.70
CA GLU A 130 -0.70 29.50 18.95
C GLU A 130 0.82 29.23 18.91
N GLU A 131 1.61 30.30 18.78
CA GLU A 131 3.05 30.24 18.60
C GLU A 131 3.85 29.88 19.86
N HIS A 132 3.22 29.59 20.99
CA HIS A 132 3.93 29.20 22.21
C HIS A 132 3.82 27.71 22.54
N ILE A 133 2.97 26.98 21.82
CA ILE A 133 2.76 25.55 22.01
C ILE A 133 3.58 24.80 20.96
N ASP A 134 4.21 23.70 21.35
CA ASP A 134 4.82 22.79 20.40
C ASP A 134 3.71 22.19 19.51
N ASN A 135 3.72 22.55 18.24
CA ASN A 135 2.66 22.20 17.30
C ASN A 135 3.19 21.11 16.37
N PHE A 136 2.53 19.95 16.39
CA PHE A 136 2.97 18.81 15.60
C PHE A 136 3.01 19.08 14.09
N ILE A 137 2.12 19.91 13.54
CA ILE A 137 2.16 20.34 12.13
C ILE A 137 3.41 21.17 11.87
N THR A 138 3.82 22.01 12.82
CA THR A 138 5.07 22.77 12.70
C THR A 138 6.28 21.83 12.66
N ASN A 139 6.28 20.76 13.46
CA ASN A 139 7.33 19.74 13.42
C ASN A 139 7.32 18.92 12.12
N ILE A 140 6.16 18.68 11.52
CA ILE A 140 6.06 18.08 10.19
C ILE A 140 6.63 19.02 9.11
N VAL A 141 6.27 20.30 9.14
CA VAL A 141 6.80 21.30 8.19
C VAL A 141 8.31 21.48 8.35
N LYS A 142 8.87 21.38 9.55
CA LYS A 142 10.33 21.32 9.75
C LYS A 142 10.94 20.13 9.01
N ASN A 143 10.27 18.99 8.97
CA ASN A 143 10.78 17.83 8.24
C ASN A 143 10.88 18.08 6.74
N TYR A 144 10.01 18.92 6.16
CA TYR A 144 10.08 19.27 4.73
C TYR A 144 11.41 19.89 4.34
N LEU A 145 12.05 20.60 5.28
CA LEU A 145 13.34 21.25 5.06
C LEU A 145 14.49 20.25 4.81
N PHE A 146 14.31 18.98 5.18
CA PHE A 146 15.28 17.90 4.93
C PHE A 146 15.02 17.11 3.64
N HIS A 147 13.94 17.40 2.91
CA HIS A 147 13.45 16.56 1.83
C HIS A 147 13.15 17.36 0.55
N GLU A 148 13.20 16.67 -0.59
CA GLU A 148 12.50 17.11 -1.79
C GLU A 148 11.04 16.68 -1.65
N LEU A 149 10.11 17.65 -1.57
CA LEU A 149 8.69 17.34 -1.59
C LEU A 149 8.33 16.95 -3.03
N LEU A 150 7.51 15.92 -3.21
CA LEU A 150 7.10 15.46 -4.55
C LEU A 150 6.46 16.59 -5.39
N PHE A 151 5.89 17.60 -4.74
CA PHE A 151 5.29 18.77 -5.37
C PHE A 151 6.13 20.02 -5.28
N SER A 152 7.33 20.00 -4.70
CA SER A 152 8.21 21.17 -4.73
C SER A 152 9.68 20.78 -4.74
N THR A 153 10.43 21.28 -5.71
CA THR A 153 11.89 21.10 -5.75
C THR A 153 12.53 22.31 -5.05
N PRO A 154 12.96 22.20 -3.77
CA PRO A 154 13.38 23.37 -3.01
C PRO A 154 14.64 24.04 -3.56
N LYS A 155 15.44 23.27 -4.32
CA LYS A 155 16.61 23.73 -5.07
C LYS A 155 16.24 24.60 -6.29
N LYS A 156 15.00 24.56 -6.75
CA LYS A 156 14.51 25.31 -7.93
C LYS A 156 13.44 26.34 -7.59
N LYS A 157 12.89 26.33 -6.36
CA LYS A 157 11.80 27.23 -5.91
C LYS A 157 10.55 27.10 -6.78
N VAL A 158 10.16 25.87 -7.11
CA VAL A 158 9.02 25.58 -7.97
C VAL A 158 8.08 24.63 -7.26
N ILE A 159 6.78 24.82 -7.43
CA ILE A 159 5.74 23.87 -7.05
C ILE A 159 5.22 23.19 -8.32
N HIS A 160 5.35 21.87 -8.40
CA HIS A 160 4.86 21.08 -9.53
C HIS A 160 3.46 20.54 -9.22
N VAL A 161 2.52 20.67 -10.15
CA VAL A 161 1.16 20.12 -10.03
C VAL A 161 0.94 19.04 -11.06
N LEU A 162 0.35 17.93 -10.59
CA LEU A 162 0.17 16.70 -11.33
C LEU A 162 -1.28 16.23 -11.19
N ASP A 163 -2.13 16.84 -12.01
CA ASP A 163 -3.56 16.58 -12.06
C ASP A 163 -3.91 15.83 -13.35
N SER A 164 -4.27 14.55 -13.22
CA SER A 164 -4.60 13.68 -14.35
C SER A 164 -5.88 14.07 -15.09
N LEU A 165 -6.80 14.77 -14.40
CA LEU A 165 -8.03 15.29 -14.98
C LEU A 165 -7.83 16.64 -15.66
N CYS A 166 -6.78 17.39 -15.25
CA CYS A 166 -6.46 18.71 -15.76
C CYS A 166 -7.67 19.66 -15.69
N GLU A 167 -8.42 19.58 -14.60
CA GLU A 167 -9.60 20.43 -14.41
C GLU A 167 -9.16 21.79 -13.89
N ASP A 168 -9.62 22.84 -14.57
CA ASP A 168 -9.28 24.22 -14.24
C ASP A 168 -10.14 24.69 -13.05
N PHE A 169 -9.57 24.54 -11.85
CA PHE A 169 -10.21 24.93 -10.59
C PHE A 169 -9.54 26.14 -9.92
N ASP A 170 -8.73 26.91 -10.67
CA ASP A 170 -7.93 28.04 -10.15
C ASP A 170 -6.97 27.66 -8.98
N ARG A 171 -6.85 26.36 -8.68
CA ARG A 171 -6.01 25.77 -7.62
C ARG A 171 -6.19 26.46 -6.26
N VAL A 172 -7.39 26.94 -5.93
CA VAL A 172 -7.64 27.73 -4.70
C VAL A 172 -7.24 26.94 -3.45
N ASP A 173 -7.59 25.66 -3.43
CA ASP A 173 -7.26 24.70 -2.37
C ASP A 173 -5.75 24.53 -2.18
N LEU A 174 -5.00 24.44 -3.29
CA LEU A 174 -3.53 24.37 -3.26
C LEU A 174 -2.92 25.68 -2.74
N HIS A 175 -3.40 26.84 -3.20
CA HIS A 175 -2.92 28.13 -2.70
C HIS A 175 -3.13 28.27 -1.19
N ILE A 176 -4.29 27.85 -0.68
CA ILE A 176 -4.58 27.84 0.76
C ILE A 176 -3.62 26.88 1.49
N ALA A 177 -3.37 25.68 0.95
CA ALA A 177 -2.41 24.75 1.55
C ALA A 177 -0.99 25.34 1.63
N ILE A 178 -0.52 26.00 0.56
CA ILE A 178 0.79 26.67 0.51
C ILE A 178 0.86 27.81 1.55
N GLN A 179 -0.20 28.59 1.71
CA GLN A 179 -0.28 29.61 2.76
C GLN A 179 -0.18 29.01 4.16
N GLY A 180 -0.78 27.83 4.38
CA GLY A 180 -0.63 27.06 5.61
C GLY A 180 0.83 26.72 5.89
N VAL A 181 1.53 26.16 4.88
CA VAL A 181 2.96 25.85 4.97
C VAL A 181 3.78 27.10 5.28
N GLN A 182 3.54 28.21 4.56
CA GLN A 182 4.23 29.49 4.79
C GLN A 182 4.11 29.95 6.23
N LYS A 183 2.89 29.88 6.79
CA LYS A 183 2.64 30.32 8.15
C LYS A 183 3.43 29.51 9.18
N HIS A 184 3.56 28.21 8.99
CA HIS A 184 4.42 27.37 9.85
C HIS A 184 5.91 27.70 9.66
N LEU A 185 6.38 27.93 8.43
CA LEU A 185 7.76 28.38 8.18
C LEU A 185 8.06 29.72 8.88
N ASP A 186 7.11 30.65 8.86
CA ASP A 186 7.22 31.93 9.55
C ASP A 186 7.33 31.75 11.08
N ILE A 187 6.53 30.84 11.66
CA ILE A 187 6.61 30.50 13.09
C ILE A 187 7.97 29.90 13.44
N ILE A 188 8.46 28.94 12.65
CA ILE A 188 9.78 28.32 12.83
C ILE A 188 10.88 29.38 12.80
N THR A 189 10.80 30.30 11.83
CA THR A 189 11.75 31.40 11.66
C THR A 189 11.72 32.38 12.83
N ARG A 190 10.53 32.82 13.27
CA ARG A 190 10.36 33.71 14.42
C ARG A 190 10.91 33.10 15.72
N ARG A 191 10.69 31.79 15.91
CA ARG A 191 11.20 31.04 17.07
C ARG A 191 12.71 30.76 17.00
N LYS A 192 13.38 31.02 15.86
CA LYS A 192 14.78 30.65 15.60
C LYS A 192 15.03 29.15 15.77
N ASP A 193 14.05 28.35 15.37
CA ASP A 193 14.00 26.89 15.54
C ASP A 193 14.16 26.17 14.19
N LEU A 194 14.93 26.81 13.30
CA LEU A 194 15.14 26.36 11.93
C LEU A 194 16.26 25.31 11.93
N PRO A 195 16.03 24.09 11.41
CA PRO A 195 17.09 23.11 11.26
C PRO A 195 18.06 23.49 10.14
N SER A 196 19.23 22.84 10.09
CA SER A 196 20.12 22.91 8.93
C SER A 196 19.41 22.36 7.69
N HIS A 197 19.36 23.14 6.61
CA HIS A 197 18.63 22.78 5.38
C HIS A 197 19.31 23.31 4.11
N GLU A 198 18.92 22.75 2.97
CA GLU A 198 19.41 23.16 1.64
C GLU A 198 18.44 24.07 0.87
N TRP A 199 17.27 24.40 1.45
CA TRP A 199 16.29 25.28 0.81
C TRP A 199 16.90 26.68 0.59
N ILE A 200 16.83 27.16 -0.65
CA ILE A 200 17.38 28.46 -1.07
C ILE A 200 16.40 29.63 -0.90
N ASP A 201 15.18 29.34 -0.44
CA ASP A 201 14.12 30.29 -0.13
C ASP A 201 13.11 29.64 0.83
N LEU A 202 12.50 30.43 1.70
CA LEU A 202 11.46 30.00 2.63
C LEU A 202 10.12 30.70 2.36
N ASN A 203 10.06 31.59 1.36
CA ASN A 203 8.85 32.27 0.93
C ASN A 203 8.10 31.44 -0.12
N VAL A 204 7.56 30.29 0.30
CA VAL A 204 6.92 29.30 -0.58
C VAL A 204 5.70 29.84 -1.32
N VAL A 205 5.02 30.88 -0.81
CA VAL A 205 3.88 31.51 -1.51
C VAL A 205 4.31 32.27 -2.77
N THR A 206 5.60 32.56 -2.93
CA THR A 206 6.13 33.20 -4.14
C THR A 206 6.65 32.23 -5.18
N TRP A 207 6.64 30.93 -4.86
CA TRP A 207 7.16 29.92 -5.77
C TRP A 207 6.22 29.74 -6.96
N PRO A 208 6.70 29.80 -8.21
CA PRO A 208 5.89 29.48 -9.37
C PRO A 208 5.27 28.09 -9.26
N ILE A 209 3.97 28.02 -9.54
CA ILE A 209 3.23 26.78 -9.71
C ILE A 209 3.31 26.38 -11.18
N ILE A 210 3.81 25.19 -11.47
CA ILE A 210 3.96 24.65 -12.83
C ILE A 210 3.09 23.40 -12.96
N GLU A 211 2.02 23.53 -13.73
CA GLU A 211 1.21 22.41 -14.21
C GLU A 211 2.05 21.54 -15.15
N GLN A 212 2.37 20.32 -14.71
CA GLN A 212 3.16 19.38 -15.51
C GLN A 212 2.35 18.78 -16.66
N LEU A 213 1.03 18.75 -16.52
CA LEU A 213 0.10 18.25 -17.52
C LEU A 213 -0.65 19.43 -18.12
N GLN A 214 -0.76 19.44 -19.45
CA GLN A 214 -1.45 20.48 -20.21
C GLN A 214 -2.78 19.99 -20.79
N VAL A 215 -3.02 18.68 -20.70
CA VAL A 215 -4.22 18.01 -21.22
C VAL A 215 -4.64 16.93 -20.25
N LYS A 216 -5.97 16.72 -20.19
CA LYS A 216 -6.57 15.60 -19.48
C LYS A 216 -6.05 14.27 -20.04
N ILE A 217 -5.48 13.43 -19.19
CA ILE A 217 -4.99 12.09 -19.55
C ILE A 217 -5.80 10.97 -18.91
N GLN A 218 -6.48 11.26 -17.79
CA GLN A 218 -7.46 10.36 -17.19
C GLN A 218 -8.79 10.47 -17.94
N LEU A 219 -9.28 9.34 -18.43
CA LEU A 219 -10.52 9.27 -19.23
C LEU A 219 -11.72 8.73 -18.44
N ASP A 220 -11.49 8.26 -17.21
CA ASP A 220 -12.51 7.76 -16.29
C ASP A 220 -12.66 8.64 -15.04
N GLY A 221 -13.59 8.28 -14.15
CA GLY A 221 -13.83 8.98 -12.88
C GLY A 221 -13.23 8.29 -11.66
N SER A 222 -12.41 7.24 -11.83
CA SER A 222 -12.06 6.31 -10.75
C SER A 222 -10.57 6.03 -10.61
N SER A 223 -9.77 6.40 -11.61
CA SER A 223 -8.36 6.04 -11.68
C SER A 223 -7.40 7.13 -11.18
N CYS A 224 -7.91 8.24 -10.62
CA CYS A 224 -7.08 9.35 -10.12
C CYS A 224 -6.05 8.89 -9.07
N GLY A 225 -6.43 7.98 -8.17
CA GLY A 225 -5.51 7.38 -7.20
C GLY A 225 -4.38 6.59 -7.86
N LEU A 226 -4.66 5.87 -8.96
CA LEU A 226 -3.65 5.10 -9.70
C LEU A 226 -2.71 6.01 -10.50
N PHE A 227 -3.24 7.06 -11.12
CA PHE A 227 -2.42 8.09 -11.77
C PHE A 227 -1.48 8.74 -10.76
N MET A 228 -2.00 9.12 -9.59
CA MET A 228 -1.21 9.69 -8.51
C MET A 228 -0.06 8.75 -8.08
N LEU A 229 -0.32 7.45 -7.93
CA LEU A 229 0.73 6.47 -7.61
C LEU A 229 1.81 6.39 -8.70
N LYS A 230 1.43 6.41 -9.98
CA LYS A 230 2.40 6.41 -11.09
C LYS A 230 3.17 7.73 -11.21
N PHE A 231 2.54 8.84 -10.89
CA PHE A 231 3.25 10.12 -10.79
C PHE A 231 4.28 10.09 -9.67
N MET A 232 3.93 9.54 -8.49
CA MET A 232 4.87 9.34 -7.37
C MET A 232 6.07 8.47 -7.76
N GLU A 233 5.84 7.46 -8.59
CA GLU A 233 6.89 6.55 -9.01
C GLU A 233 7.83 7.16 -10.08
N PHE A 234 7.26 7.81 -11.09
CA PHE A 234 8.03 8.27 -12.26
C PHE A 234 8.54 9.69 -12.17
N LEU A 235 7.99 10.52 -11.27
CA LEU A 235 8.48 11.86 -11.05
C LEU A 235 9.81 11.78 -10.29
N THR A 236 10.87 12.20 -10.95
CA THR A 236 12.20 12.30 -10.37
C THR A 236 12.68 13.74 -10.48
N GLY A 237 12.68 14.46 -9.36
CA GLY A 237 13.00 15.89 -9.36
C GLY A 237 11.96 16.69 -10.15
N ASP A 238 12.36 17.19 -11.31
CA ASP A 238 11.51 18.02 -12.20
C ASP A 238 11.16 17.34 -13.54
N LYS A 239 11.45 16.04 -13.70
CA LYS A 239 11.20 15.33 -14.95
C LYS A 239 10.45 14.03 -14.71
N PHE A 240 9.49 13.78 -15.58
CA PHE A 240 8.95 12.44 -15.79
C PHE A 240 9.98 11.58 -16.49
N SER A 241 10.33 10.47 -15.85
CA SER A 241 11.13 9.43 -16.49
C SER A 241 10.36 8.76 -17.64
N HIS A 242 9.04 8.62 -17.51
CA HIS A 242 8.17 7.96 -18.48
C HIS A 242 6.80 8.65 -18.59
N PRO A 243 6.23 8.81 -19.80
CA PRO A 243 4.85 9.28 -19.95
C PRO A 243 3.88 8.21 -19.45
N VAL A 244 2.82 8.64 -18.75
CA VAL A 244 1.76 7.77 -18.24
C VAL A 244 0.49 7.98 -19.06
N THR A 245 -0.13 6.89 -19.54
CA THR A 245 -1.39 6.95 -20.30
C THR A 245 -2.55 6.27 -19.56
N GLN A 246 -3.79 6.49 -20.01
CA GLN A 246 -4.95 5.76 -19.47
C GLN A 246 -4.80 4.24 -19.59
N LYS A 247 -4.26 3.74 -20.71
CA LYS A 247 -4.06 2.31 -20.94
C LYS A 247 -3.06 1.70 -19.96
N ASP A 248 -2.02 2.46 -19.64
CA ASP A 248 -1.02 2.08 -18.64
C ASP A 248 -1.68 1.94 -17.26
N ILE A 249 -2.59 2.85 -16.91
CA ILE A 249 -3.33 2.82 -15.65
C ILE A 249 -4.35 1.68 -15.57
N GLU A 250 -5.03 1.37 -16.68
CA GLU A 250 -5.91 0.19 -16.77
C GLU A 250 -5.14 -1.09 -16.47
N LEU A 251 -3.96 -1.28 -17.09
CA LEU A 251 -3.10 -2.43 -16.85
C LEU A 251 -2.50 -2.44 -15.44
N PHE A 252 -2.08 -1.26 -14.96
CA PHE A 252 -1.51 -1.10 -13.64
C PHE A 252 -2.50 -1.48 -12.53
N ARG A 253 -3.80 -1.18 -12.68
CA ARG A 253 -4.82 -1.62 -11.71
C ARG A 253 -4.77 -3.13 -11.48
N TYR A 254 -4.71 -3.90 -12.56
CA TYR A 254 -4.63 -5.36 -12.47
C TYR A 254 -3.32 -5.81 -11.82
N LYS A 255 -2.22 -5.17 -12.23
CA LYS A 255 -0.88 -5.49 -11.73
C LYS A 255 -0.68 -5.15 -10.27
N LEU A 256 -1.34 -4.10 -9.77
CA LEU A 256 -1.24 -3.64 -8.40
C LEU A 256 -1.58 -4.76 -7.39
N ALA A 257 -2.55 -5.60 -7.71
CA ALA A 257 -2.85 -6.80 -6.92
C ALA A 257 -1.64 -7.74 -6.82
N GLY A 258 -1.02 -8.07 -7.96
CA GLY A 258 0.18 -8.91 -8.04
C GLY A 258 1.34 -8.32 -7.26
N ILE A 259 1.59 -7.02 -7.42
CA ILE A 259 2.66 -6.31 -6.71
C ILE A 259 2.47 -6.42 -5.20
N LEU A 260 1.26 -6.16 -4.69
CA LEU A 260 1.00 -6.16 -3.25
C LEU A 260 1.04 -7.57 -2.64
N LEU A 261 0.42 -8.56 -3.29
CA LEU A 261 0.39 -9.94 -2.79
C LEU A 261 1.77 -10.59 -2.84
N CYS A 262 2.56 -10.30 -3.87
CA CYS A 262 3.91 -10.84 -4.05
C CYS A 262 5.00 -9.91 -3.52
N TRP A 263 4.65 -8.84 -2.81
CA TRP A 263 5.64 -7.93 -2.23
C TRP A 263 6.50 -8.69 -1.23
N LYS A 264 7.83 -8.52 -1.30
CA LYS A 264 8.81 -9.23 -0.46
C LYS A 264 8.58 -9.13 1.05
N ALA A 265 7.92 -8.07 1.52
CA ALA A 265 7.61 -7.86 2.93
C ALA A 265 6.19 -8.32 3.32
N ASN A 266 5.44 -8.94 2.40
CA ASN A 266 4.11 -9.46 2.68
C ASN A 266 4.18 -10.77 3.48
N MET A 267 3.69 -10.73 4.72
CA MET A 267 3.67 -11.85 5.67
C MET A 267 2.29 -12.54 5.76
N ALA A 268 1.32 -12.18 4.91
CA ALA A 268 -0.04 -12.69 5.01
C ALA A 268 -0.14 -14.22 4.81
N ALA A 269 0.70 -14.79 3.93
CA ALA A 269 0.77 -16.24 3.73
C ALA A 269 1.33 -16.97 4.97
N ASP A 270 2.29 -16.38 5.67
CA ASP A 270 2.96 -16.98 6.84
C ASP A 270 2.07 -16.97 8.09
N ALA A 271 1.18 -15.97 8.20
CA ALA A 271 0.22 -15.88 9.32
C ALA A 271 -0.83 -17.01 9.31
N SER A 272 -1.08 -17.63 8.16
CA SER A 272 -2.07 -18.71 8.02
C SER A 272 -1.56 -20.08 8.53
N ASN A 273 -0.27 -20.20 8.84
CA ASN A 273 0.36 -21.45 9.33
C ASN A 273 0.52 -21.54 10.85
N VAL A 274 0.03 -20.56 11.64
CA VAL A 274 0.27 -20.50 13.11
C VAL A 274 -0.91 -21.04 13.96
N GLU A 275 -2.04 -21.42 13.36
CA GLU A 275 -3.10 -22.11 14.09
C GLU A 275 -3.04 -23.64 13.87
N GLN A 276 -2.10 -24.30 14.55
CA GLN A 276 -2.31 -25.66 15.05
C GLN A 276 -2.18 -25.62 16.56
N VAL A 277 -3.27 -25.20 17.22
CA VAL A 277 -3.48 -25.59 18.62
C VAL A 277 -3.84 -27.07 18.58
N GLU A 278 -3.01 -27.90 19.20
CA GLU A 278 -3.23 -29.33 19.38
C GLU A 278 -4.46 -29.52 20.28
N ASP A 279 -5.62 -29.78 19.68
CA ASP A 279 -6.73 -30.41 20.39
C ASP A 279 -6.41 -31.91 20.51
N THR A 280 -5.84 -32.32 21.65
CA THR A 280 -5.85 -33.72 22.06
C THR A 280 -7.13 -34.01 22.83
N ASP A 281 -8.21 -34.26 22.10
CA ASP A 281 -9.35 -35.00 22.63
C ASP A 281 -9.00 -36.50 22.60
N ASN A 282 -8.83 -37.10 23.77
CA ASN A 282 -8.95 -38.55 23.94
C ASN A 282 -9.94 -38.78 25.08
N GLU A 283 -11.20 -39.01 24.71
CA GLU A 283 -12.19 -39.63 25.57
C GLU A 283 -12.70 -40.94 24.94
N ASP A 284 -12.92 -41.89 25.86
CA ASP A 284 -13.85 -43.02 25.80
C ASP A 284 -13.34 -44.36 25.22
N ASP A 285 -13.49 -45.54 25.86
CA ASP A 285 -14.08 -45.91 27.15
C ASP A 285 -13.78 -47.42 27.46
N VAL A 286 -13.74 -47.77 28.75
CA VAL A 286 -14.21 -49.02 29.43
C VAL A 286 -13.85 -50.43 28.89
N ASP A 287 -13.12 -51.26 29.68
CA ASP A 287 -13.70 -52.20 30.68
C ASP A 287 -12.69 -53.18 31.35
N SER A 288 -12.96 -53.43 32.63
CA SER A 288 -12.72 -54.59 33.52
C SER A 288 -11.44 -55.45 33.51
N GLY A 289 -10.85 -55.64 34.71
CA GLY A 289 -10.12 -56.88 35.02
C GLY A 289 -9.00 -56.88 36.07
N GLN A 290 -9.35 -56.71 37.35
CA GLN A 290 -8.72 -57.33 38.54
C GLN A 290 -7.20 -57.26 38.86
N SER A 291 -6.96 -56.70 40.06
CA SER A 291 -6.15 -57.26 41.18
C SER A 291 -4.69 -56.84 41.35
N SER A 292 -4.45 -55.97 42.36
CA SER A 292 -3.86 -56.35 43.67
C SER A 292 -2.80 -55.37 44.21
N LYS A 293 -3.25 -54.61 45.23
CA LYS A 293 -2.58 -54.26 46.51
C LYS A 293 -1.08 -53.87 46.54
N ARG A 294 -0.82 -52.66 47.06
CA ARG A 294 -0.13 -52.38 48.35
C ARG A 294 -0.14 -50.87 48.65
N LYS A 295 -0.98 -50.42 49.61
CA LYS A 295 -0.64 -50.00 50.99
C LYS A 295 0.35 -48.82 51.08
N ILE A 296 -0.16 -47.65 51.44
CA ILE A 296 0.56 -46.60 52.18
C ILE A 296 -0.21 -46.36 53.48
N GLY A 297 0.49 -46.46 54.59
CA GLY A 297 0.02 -46.17 55.94
C GLY A 297 0.70 -44.91 56.46
N HIS A 298 -0.09 -44.14 57.19
CA HIS A 298 0.16 -42.83 57.77
C HIS A 298 0.94 -42.90 59.10
N GLU A 299 1.28 -41.71 59.62
CA GLU A 299 1.63 -41.31 61.01
C GLU A 299 3.13 -41.07 61.29
N GLY A 300 3.54 -39.97 61.93
CA GLY A 300 2.77 -38.91 62.58
C GLY A 300 3.64 -37.85 63.28
N ILE A 301 2.93 -36.98 64.01
CA ILE A 301 3.31 -35.89 64.93
C ILE A 301 3.70 -34.56 64.26
#